data_AF-A0A350YY93-F1
#
_entry.id   AF-A0A350YY93-F1
#
_cell.length_a   1.000
_cell.length_b   1.000
_cell.length_c   1.000
_cell.angle_alpha   90.00
_cell.angle_beta   90.00
_cell.angle_gamma   90.00
#
_symmetry.space_group_name_H-M   'P 1'
#
loop_
_entity.id
_entity.type
_entity.pdbx_description
1 polymer ?
#
loop_
_entity_poly.entity_id
_entity_poly.type
_entity_poly.pdbx_seq_one_letter_code
_entity_poly.pdbx_strand_id
1 'polypeptide(L)'
;MDKGEPFTCATCHTSHQTFDFANDGPDYALRLTDPLKPYMDNTGSVQIDMGASNICIDCHQPREHAPVANAEGNFTIPNNRFGPHYSTQSVVVEGIWGYTFAQASTAIPGAGSHPHRTAASCNSCHMHDSTNGTVGGHTWNVGPAACSSCHSGINTAEAIQAAKAEYYELFNELGEKLLEKGAMRLTTTGSLEPNPNATVPIDVAGALFNYRLLYGDHSGGIHNPAYAKALLKNSIEALN
;
A
#
# COMPACT_ATOMS: atom_id res chain seq x y z
N MET A 1 -9.04 -23.14 5.92
CA MET A 1 -7.88 -23.00 6.80
C MET A 1 -8.40 -22.55 8.15
N ASP A 2 -8.09 -23.29 9.21
CA ASP A 2 -8.44 -22.89 10.57
C ASP A 2 -7.63 -21.63 10.94
N LYS A 3 -8.23 -20.68 11.66
CA LYS A 3 -7.56 -19.43 12.01
C LYS A 3 -6.45 -19.72 13.03
N GLY A 4 -5.19 -19.72 12.61
CA GLY A 4 -4.04 -19.77 13.53
C GLY A 4 -2.83 -20.62 13.13
N GLU A 5 -2.88 -21.34 12.01
CA GLU A 5 -1.70 -22.08 11.54
C GLU A 5 -0.66 -21.14 10.91
N PRO A 6 0.64 -21.28 11.22
CA PRO A 6 1.70 -20.50 10.58
C PRO A 6 1.77 -20.79 9.08
N PHE A 7 2.31 -19.85 8.30
CA PHE A 7 2.52 -20.06 6.87
C PHE A 7 3.43 -21.26 6.62
N THR A 8 2.94 -22.20 5.80
CA THR A 8 3.70 -23.35 5.31
C THR A 8 3.96 -23.22 3.81
N CYS A 9 4.82 -24.08 3.26
CA CYS A 9 5.06 -24.17 1.81
C CYS A 9 3.75 -24.33 1.03
N ALA A 10 2.83 -25.13 1.57
CA ALA A 10 1.51 -25.36 0.99
C ALA A 10 0.57 -24.14 1.10
N THR A 11 0.98 -23.00 1.65
CA THR A 11 0.17 -21.78 1.55
C THR A 11 0.26 -21.20 0.15
N CYS A 12 1.47 -21.15 -0.40
CA CYS A 12 1.76 -20.50 -1.68
C CYS A 12 1.97 -21.51 -2.80
N HIS A 13 2.37 -22.74 -2.49
CA HIS A 13 2.69 -23.76 -3.48
C HIS A 13 1.65 -24.91 -3.53
N THR A 14 1.45 -25.47 -4.72
CA THR A 14 0.71 -26.70 -5.02
C THR A 14 1.54 -27.61 -5.94
N SER A 15 0.88 -28.37 -6.81
CA SER A 15 1.48 -28.92 -8.02
C SER A 15 1.73 -27.84 -9.07
N HIS A 16 2.62 -28.13 -10.03
CA HIS A 16 2.74 -27.33 -11.24
C HIS A 16 1.38 -27.25 -11.95
N GLN A 17 1.02 -26.06 -12.40
CA GLN A 17 -0.09 -25.84 -13.32
C GLN A 17 0.34 -26.10 -14.76
N THR A 18 1.61 -25.83 -15.07
CA THR A 18 2.21 -26.06 -16.39
C THR A 18 3.63 -26.58 -16.28
N PHE A 19 4.02 -27.39 -17.27
CA PHE A 19 5.41 -27.80 -17.50
C PHE A 19 5.97 -27.20 -18.79
N ASP A 20 5.20 -26.35 -19.49
CA ASP A 20 5.62 -25.64 -20.70
C ASP A 20 6.23 -24.26 -20.35
N PHE A 21 7.36 -24.31 -19.66
CA PHE A 21 8.05 -23.10 -19.18
C PHE A 21 8.55 -22.17 -20.30
N ALA A 22 8.59 -22.65 -21.55
CA ALA A 22 8.99 -21.85 -22.70
C ALA A 22 7.90 -20.86 -23.13
N ASN A 23 6.63 -21.28 -23.06
CA ASN A 23 5.48 -20.46 -23.45
C ASN A 23 4.80 -19.79 -22.26
N ASP A 24 4.73 -20.49 -21.13
CA ASP A 24 3.97 -20.03 -19.95
C ASP A 24 4.86 -19.38 -18.88
N GLY A 25 6.19 -19.51 -19.02
CA GLY A 25 7.16 -19.09 -18.02
C GLY A 25 7.19 -20.04 -16.79
N PRO A 26 8.11 -19.80 -15.84
CA PRO A 26 8.16 -20.59 -14.61
C PRO A 26 6.95 -20.28 -13.72
N ASP A 27 6.13 -21.29 -13.43
CA ASP A 27 4.95 -21.16 -12.54
C ASP A 27 5.28 -21.29 -11.04
N TYR A 28 6.50 -21.77 -10.73
CA TYR A 28 6.99 -22.08 -9.38
C TYR A 28 6.03 -22.93 -8.55
N ALA A 29 5.15 -23.69 -9.23
CA ALA A 29 4.02 -24.39 -8.63
C ALA A 29 3.15 -23.49 -7.72
N LEU A 30 2.98 -22.21 -8.03
CA LEU A 30 2.18 -21.29 -7.24
C LEU A 30 0.69 -21.63 -7.29
N ARG A 31 -0.01 -21.47 -6.16
CA ARG A 31 -1.46 -21.67 -6.06
C ARG A 31 -2.26 -20.70 -6.92
N LEU A 32 -1.72 -19.51 -7.10
CA LEU A 32 -2.40 -18.39 -7.73
C LEU A 32 -1.41 -17.54 -8.51
N THR A 33 -1.56 -17.55 -9.82
CA THR A 33 -0.86 -16.68 -10.77
C THR A 33 -1.83 -15.86 -11.61
N ASP A 34 -3.11 -16.20 -11.57
CA ASP A 34 -4.14 -15.51 -12.35
C ASP A 34 -4.35 -14.07 -11.86
N PRO A 35 -4.68 -13.15 -12.78
CA PRO A 35 -5.02 -11.78 -12.43
C PRO A 35 -6.12 -11.71 -11.36
N LEU A 36 -5.92 -10.86 -10.35
CA LEU A 36 -6.83 -10.72 -9.21
C LEU A 36 -7.77 -9.55 -9.37
N LYS A 37 -9.03 -9.80 -9.05
CA LYS A 37 -10.00 -8.76 -8.74
C LYS A 37 -9.88 -8.40 -7.25
N PRO A 38 -9.48 -7.18 -6.88
CA PRO A 38 -9.32 -6.86 -5.46
C PRO A 38 -10.69 -6.77 -4.76
N TYR A 39 -10.75 -7.09 -3.46
CA TYR A 39 -11.98 -7.21 -2.67
C TYR A 39 -12.84 -5.96 -2.67
N MET A 40 -12.22 -4.78 -2.76
CA MET A 40 -12.95 -3.52 -2.80
C MET A 40 -13.62 -3.28 -4.16
N ASP A 41 -13.21 -3.95 -5.25
CA ASP A 41 -13.82 -3.73 -6.55
C ASP A 41 -15.23 -4.34 -6.63
N ASN A 42 -16.25 -3.60 -6.23
CA ASN A 42 -17.63 -4.07 -6.33
C ASN A 42 -18.18 -4.07 -7.76
N THR A 43 -17.52 -3.38 -8.71
CA THR A 43 -17.99 -3.25 -10.10
C THR A 43 -17.39 -4.30 -11.03
N GLY A 44 -16.27 -4.92 -10.66
CA GLY A 44 -15.56 -5.86 -11.54
C GLY A 44 -14.77 -5.18 -12.65
N SER A 45 -14.51 -3.88 -12.50
CA SER A 45 -13.82 -3.08 -13.51
C SER A 45 -12.31 -3.00 -13.30
N VAL A 46 -11.81 -3.46 -12.15
CA VAL A 46 -10.40 -3.41 -11.79
C VAL A 46 -9.85 -4.82 -11.69
N GLN A 47 -8.76 -5.05 -12.39
CA GLN A 47 -7.99 -6.29 -12.34
C GLN A 47 -6.52 -5.93 -12.18
N ILE A 48 -5.88 -6.49 -11.15
CA ILE A 48 -4.45 -6.32 -10.93
C ILE A 48 -3.75 -7.61 -11.37
N ASP A 49 -2.82 -7.45 -12.29
CA ASP A 49 -1.97 -8.55 -12.75
C ASP A 49 -0.49 -8.18 -12.65
N MET A 50 0.19 -8.87 -11.74
CA MET A 50 1.64 -8.86 -11.53
C MET A 50 2.23 -10.28 -11.63
N GLY A 51 1.56 -11.20 -12.35
CA GLY A 51 1.99 -12.58 -12.58
C GLY A 51 2.19 -13.37 -11.28
N ALA A 52 3.40 -13.88 -11.07
CA ALA A 52 3.74 -14.65 -9.86
C ALA A 52 3.52 -13.88 -8.54
N SER A 53 3.47 -12.54 -8.57
CA SER A 53 3.15 -11.74 -7.39
C SER A 53 1.65 -11.64 -7.07
N ASN A 54 0.77 -12.19 -7.92
CA ASN A 54 -0.68 -12.24 -7.67
C ASN A 54 -0.98 -13.01 -6.38
N ILE A 55 -0.22 -14.06 -6.04
CA ILE A 55 -0.33 -14.75 -4.75
C ILE A 55 -0.17 -13.81 -3.53
N CYS A 56 0.64 -12.75 -3.64
CA CYS A 56 0.83 -11.77 -2.57
C CYS A 56 -0.37 -10.83 -2.47
N ILE A 57 -0.90 -10.40 -3.62
CA ILE A 57 -2.03 -9.47 -3.72
C ILE A 57 -3.28 -10.06 -3.08
N ASP A 58 -3.49 -11.39 -3.18
CA ASP A 58 -4.66 -12.08 -2.63
C ASP A 58 -4.87 -11.81 -1.13
N CYS A 59 -3.77 -11.64 -0.39
CA CYS A 59 -3.82 -11.32 1.04
C CYS A 59 -3.54 -9.83 1.32
N HIS A 60 -2.65 -9.21 0.54
CA HIS A 60 -2.22 -7.83 0.74
C HIS A 60 -3.14 -6.82 0.05
N GLN A 61 -4.42 -6.87 0.41
CA GLN A 61 -5.45 -5.99 -0.14
C GLN A 61 -6.34 -5.37 0.96
N PRO A 62 -6.72 -4.09 0.79
CA PRO A 62 -7.64 -3.40 1.69
C PRO A 62 -9.08 -3.93 1.56
N ARG A 63 -9.96 -3.46 2.45
CA ARG A 63 -11.35 -3.92 2.56
C ARG A 63 -12.40 -2.80 2.59
N GLU A 64 -11.98 -1.55 2.74
CA GLU A 64 -12.91 -0.41 2.84
C GLU A 64 -12.53 0.74 1.89
N HIS A 65 -13.54 1.29 1.21
CA HIS A 65 -13.39 2.46 0.34
C HIS A 65 -13.28 3.78 1.10
N ALA A 66 -12.91 4.81 0.36
CA ALA A 66 -12.89 6.18 0.87
C ALA A 66 -14.27 6.63 1.37
N PRO A 67 -14.32 7.55 2.36
CA PRO A 67 -15.57 8.01 2.95
C PRO A 67 -16.44 8.79 1.94
N VAL A 68 -17.75 8.82 2.19
CA VAL A 68 -18.72 9.60 1.43
C VAL A 68 -19.41 10.58 2.38
N ALA A 69 -19.59 11.82 1.93
CA ALA A 69 -20.23 12.86 2.73
C ALA A 69 -21.69 12.54 3.04
N ASN A 70 -22.17 13.00 4.20
CA ASN A 70 -23.58 13.14 4.49
C ASN A 70 -24.18 14.36 3.75
N ALA A 71 -25.47 14.63 3.97
CA ALA A 71 -26.17 15.72 3.30
C ALA A 71 -25.58 17.11 3.61
N GLU A 72 -24.89 17.26 4.74
CA GLU A 72 -24.26 18.50 5.19
C GLU A 72 -22.79 18.63 4.75
N GLY A 73 -22.27 17.71 3.93
CA GLY A 73 -20.87 17.74 3.47
C GLY A 73 -19.86 17.21 4.50
N ASN A 74 -20.33 16.53 5.54
CA ASN A 74 -19.52 16.02 6.65
C ASN A 74 -19.46 14.49 6.67
N PHE A 75 -18.57 13.95 7.50
CA PHE A 75 -18.44 12.53 7.77
C PHE A 75 -18.17 12.30 9.26
N THR A 76 -18.84 11.31 9.85
CA THR A 76 -18.60 10.89 11.24
C THR A 76 -17.65 9.69 11.27
N ILE A 77 -16.50 9.84 11.90
CA ILE A 77 -15.49 8.80 12.03
C ILE A 77 -16.06 7.68 12.92
N PRO A 78 -16.26 6.45 12.42
CA PRO A 78 -17.04 5.44 13.13
C PRO A 78 -16.29 4.85 14.33
N ASN A 79 -14.97 4.73 14.25
CA ASN A 79 -14.13 4.13 15.29
C ASN A 79 -12.66 4.52 15.08
N ASN A 80 -11.79 4.12 16.02
CA ASN A 80 -10.35 4.39 15.97
C ASN A 80 -9.57 3.52 14.96
N ARG A 81 -10.25 2.68 14.18
CA ARG A 81 -9.67 1.84 13.12
C ARG A 81 -10.09 2.29 11.72
N PHE A 82 -10.79 3.43 11.62
CA PHE A 82 -11.22 4.00 10.35
C PHE A 82 -10.06 4.11 9.34
N GLY A 83 -10.38 3.85 8.08
CA GLY A 83 -9.44 3.75 6.97
C GLY A 83 -9.74 2.50 6.15
N PRO A 84 -8.89 2.18 5.15
CA PRO A 84 -9.16 1.11 4.19
C PRO A 84 -9.13 -0.32 4.75
N HIS A 85 -8.96 -0.51 6.07
CA HIS A 85 -8.52 -1.76 6.71
C HIS A 85 -7.09 -2.13 6.26
N TYR A 86 -6.24 -2.59 7.18
CA TYR A 86 -4.81 -2.85 6.93
C TYR A 86 -4.50 -3.72 5.71
N SER A 87 -3.22 -3.77 5.34
CA SER A 87 -2.68 -4.51 4.20
C SER A 87 -3.02 -3.86 2.85
N THR A 88 -2.68 -2.58 2.71
CA THR A 88 -3.03 -1.76 1.53
C THR A 88 -2.00 -1.83 0.40
N GLN A 89 -1.03 -2.75 0.47
CA GLN A 89 0.15 -2.74 -0.40
C GLN A 89 -0.22 -2.87 -1.88
N SER A 90 -1.12 -3.78 -2.24
CA SER A 90 -1.50 -3.99 -3.65
C SER A 90 -2.03 -2.71 -4.31
N VAL A 91 -2.89 -1.97 -3.61
CA VAL A 91 -3.55 -0.78 -4.18
C VAL A 91 -2.63 0.43 -4.18
N VAL A 92 -1.65 0.48 -3.28
CA VAL A 92 -0.61 1.52 -3.31
C VAL A 92 0.39 1.25 -4.43
N VAL A 93 0.86 0.01 -4.61
CA VAL A 93 1.71 -0.38 -5.75
C VAL A 93 0.99 -0.07 -7.06
N GLU A 94 -0.28 -0.47 -7.18
CA GLU A 94 -1.09 -0.22 -8.37
C GLU A 94 -1.46 1.27 -8.55
N GLY A 95 -1.41 2.08 -7.49
CA GLY A 95 -1.70 3.52 -7.55
C GLY A 95 -3.18 3.84 -7.70
N ILE A 96 -4.05 3.16 -6.94
CA ILE A 96 -5.50 3.29 -7.01
C ILE A 96 -6.14 3.52 -5.64
N TRP A 97 -7.38 4.03 -5.67
CA TRP A 97 -8.31 4.10 -4.53
C TRP A 97 -7.92 4.98 -3.34
N GLY A 98 -6.95 5.86 -3.49
CA GLY A 98 -6.79 7.04 -2.62
C GLY A 98 -7.94 8.03 -2.85
N TYR A 99 -8.32 8.74 -1.80
CA TYR A 99 -9.28 9.84 -1.90
C TYR A 99 -8.66 10.99 -2.70
N THR A 100 -9.45 11.55 -3.61
CA THR A 100 -9.05 12.68 -4.46
C THR A 100 -9.84 13.92 -4.09
N PHE A 101 -9.20 15.09 -4.22
CA PHE A 101 -9.77 16.38 -3.84
C PHE A 101 -10.11 17.19 -5.09
N ALA A 102 -11.20 17.94 -5.05
CA ALA A 102 -11.60 18.79 -6.18
C ALA A 102 -10.57 19.90 -6.47
N GLN A 103 -9.88 20.35 -5.42
CA GLN A 103 -8.88 21.41 -5.40
C GLN A 103 -7.44 20.90 -5.53
N ALA A 104 -7.22 19.61 -5.79
CA ALA A 104 -5.89 19.02 -5.87
C ALA A 104 -5.01 19.66 -6.96
N SER A 105 -3.86 20.22 -6.57
CA SER A 105 -2.87 20.79 -7.49
C SER A 105 -1.83 19.77 -7.99
N THR A 106 -1.59 18.69 -7.24
CA THR A 106 -0.62 17.65 -7.63
C THR A 106 -1.34 16.53 -8.39
N ALA A 107 -0.91 16.28 -9.64
CA ALA A 107 -1.45 15.20 -10.45
C ALA A 107 -1.18 13.83 -9.81
N ILE A 108 -2.22 13.00 -9.72
CA ILE A 108 -2.09 11.59 -9.34
C ILE A 108 -1.62 10.81 -10.57
N PRO A 109 -0.51 10.03 -10.50
CA PRO A 109 -0.08 9.17 -11.59
C PRO A 109 -1.16 8.15 -11.95
N GLY A 110 -1.21 7.74 -13.23
CA GLY A 110 -2.16 6.73 -13.69
C GLY A 110 -1.96 5.38 -13.00
N ALA A 111 -3.06 4.62 -12.87
CA ALA A 111 -3.03 3.26 -12.34
C ALA A 111 -2.03 2.39 -13.11
N GLY A 112 -1.33 1.51 -12.39
CA GLY A 112 -0.40 0.54 -12.95
C GLY A 112 0.82 1.14 -13.65
N SER A 113 1.12 2.43 -13.46
CA SER A 113 2.15 3.13 -14.26
C SER A 113 3.56 3.12 -13.66
N HIS A 114 3.71 2.86 -12.36
CA HIS A 114 4.99 3.04 -11.67
C HIS A 114 5.99 1.91 -12.00
N PRO A 115 7.30 2.21 -12.19
CA PRO A 115 8.33 1.19 -12.48
C PRO A 115 8.42 0.04 -11.48
N HIS A 116 8.13 0.28 -10.19
CA HIS A 116 8.09 -0.80 -9.19
C HIS A 116 6.95 -1.81 -9.40
N ARG A 117 5.99 -1.48 -10.27
CA ARG A 117 4.88 -2.35 -10.72
C ARG A 117 5.06 -2.87 -12.15
N THR A 118 5.67 -2.08 -13.03
CA THR A 118 5.77 -2.42 -14.47
C THR A 118 7.08 -3.12 -14.85
N ALA A 119 8.18 -2.77 -14.18
CA ALA A 119 9.49 -3.37 -14.39
C ALA A 119 9.90 -4.34 -13.25
N ALA A 120 9.15 -4.32 -12.15
CA ALA A 120 9.32 -5.19 -11.00
C ALA A 120 7.94 -5.61 -10.45
N SER A 121 7.93 -6.45 -9.42
CA SER A 121 6.73 -6.77 -8.64
C SER A 121 7.10 -7.13 -7.20
N CYS A 122 6.15 -7.62 -6.40
CA CYS A 122 6.36 -7.96 -4.99
C CYS A 122 7.56 -8.90 -4.78
N ASN A 123 7.63 -9.98 -5.56
CA ASN A 123 8.70 -10.97 -5.45
C ASN A 123 10.09 -10.43 -5.85
N SER A 124 10.17 -9.40 -6.70
CA SER A 124 11.44 -8.82 -7.14
C SER A 124 12.19 -8.15 -5.99
N CYS A 125 11.46 -7.57 -5.05
CA CYS A 125 12.04 -6.89 -3.89
C CYS A 125 11.99 -7.73 -2.62
N HIS A 126 10.88 -8.42 -2.35
CA HIS A 126 10.71 -9.17 -1.11
C HIS A 126 11.36 -10.56 -1.16
N MET A 127 11.46 -11.14 -2.35
CA MET A 127 12.07 -12.47 -2.57
C MET A 127 13.37 -12.37 -3.37
N HIS A 128 14.04 -11.22 -3.32
CA HIS A 128 15.31 -11.02 -4.00
C HIS A 128 16.36 -12.07 -3.56
N ASP A 129 17.32 -12.35 -4.44
CA ASP A 129 18.41 -13.25 -4.11
C ASP A 129 19.28 -12.65 -2.99
N SER A 130 19.53 -13.46 -1.98
CA SER A 130 20.28 -13.07 -0.79
C SER A 130 20.99 -14.28 -0.19
N THR A 131 22.26 -14.11 0.14
CA THR A 131 23.01 -15.06 0.99
C THR A 131 22.80 -14.78 2.48
N ASN A 132 22.17 -13.64 2.81
CA ASN A 132 21.82 -13.26 4.16
C ASN A 132 20.44 -13.84 4.52
N GLY A 133 20.40 -14.77 5.46
CA GLY A 133 19.17 -15.46 5.89
C GLY A 133 18.14 -14.58 6.62
N THR A 134 18.32 -13.26 6.69
CA THR A 134 17.34 -12.32 7.27
C THR A 134 16.60 -11.47 6.24
N VAL A 135 17.03 -11.46 4.97
CA VAL A 135 16.42 -10.72 3.85
C VAL A 135 16.34 -11.56 2.59
N GLY A 136 15.39 -11.25 1.70
CA GLY A 136 15.18 -11.98 0.46
C GLY A 136 14.59 -13.38 0.66
N GLY A 137 14.49 -14.14 -0.43
CA GLY A 137 13.91 -15.48 -0.43
C GLY A 137 12.56 -15.56 0.31
N HIS A 138 12.39 -16.59 1.15
CA HIS A 138 11.18 -16.79 1.97
C HIS A 138 11.19 -16.06 3.32
N THR A 139 12.13 -15.12 3.53
CA THR A 139 12.05 -14.19 4.68
C THR A 139 11.08 -13.05 4.39
N TRP A 140 10.89 -12.73 3.10
CA TRP A 140 10.11 -11.61 2.58
C TRP A 140 10.55 -10.23 3.09
N ASN A 141 11.68 -10.15 3.79
CA ASN A 141 12.25 -8.88 4.22
C ASN A 141 13.09 -8.29 3.09
N VAL A 142 12.98 -6.99 2.88
CA VAL A 142 13.72 -6.28 1.83
C VAL A 142 15.08 -5.86 2.35
N GLY A 143 16.15 -6.27 1.67
CA GLY A 143 17.51 -5.79 1.90
C GLY A 143 18.00 -4.85 0.80
N PRO A 144 19.16 -4.19 0.97
CA PRO A 144 19.69 -3.28 -0.05
C PRO A 144 19.94 -3.92 -1.43
N ALA A 145 20.19 -5.23 -1.48
CA ALA A 145 20.36 -5.97 -2.74
C ALA A 145 19.09 -6.01 -3.60
N ALA A 146 17.90 -5.83 -3.01
CA ALA A 146 16.65 -5.68 -3.76
C ALA A 146 16.63 -4.43 -4.63
N CYS A 147 17.33 -3.37 -4.20
CA CYS A 147 17.33 -2.07 -4.88
C CYS A 147 18.49 -1.97 -5.89
N SER A 148 19.66 -2.50 -5.55
CA SER A 148 20.89 -2.28 -6.31
C SER A 148 20.90 -2.92 -7.71
N SER A 149 19.95 -3.81 -8.01
CA SER A 149 19.73 -4.37 -9.35
C SER A 149 19.26 -3.31 -10.37
N CYS A 150 18.52 -2.30 -9.92
CA CYS A 150 17.97 -1.23 -10.75
C CYS A 150 18.50 0.17 -10.38
N HIS A 151 18.86 0.39 -9.11
CA HIS A 151 19.30 1.67 -8.58
C HIS A 151 20.77 1.62 -8.16
N SER A 152 21.67 2.08 -9.02
CA SER A 152 23.12 2.06 -8.77
C SER A 152 23.56 2.82 -7.51
N GLY A 153 22.75 3.77 -7.04
CA GLY A 153 23.01 4.58 -5.83
C GLY A 153 22.29 4.12 -4.56
N ILE A 154 21.45 3.07 -4.62
CA ILE A 154 20.70 2.56 -3.45
C ILE A 154 21.22 1.18 -3.10
N ASN A 155 22.29 1.13 -2.31
CA ASN A 155 22.99 -0.10 -1.93
C ASN A 155 23.22 -0.26 -0.42
N THR A 156 22.70 0.67 0.40
CA THR A 156 22.71 0.56 1.86
C THR A 156 21.34 0.84 2.46
N ALA A 157 21.15 0.48 3.72
CA ALA A 157 19.91 0.78 4.45
C ALA A 157 19.70 2.30 4.60
N GLU A 158 20.79 3.06 4.79
CA GLU A 158 20.76 4.51 4.91
C GLU A 158 20.32 5.17 3.60
N ALA A 159 20.78 4.67 2.45
CA ALA A 159 20.34 5.14 1.14
C ALA A 159 18.83 4.91 0.92
N ILE A 160 18.32 3.76 1.37
CA ILE A 160 16.87 3.47 1.34
C ILE A 160 16.11 4.45 2.24
N GLN A 161 16.58 4.72 3.46
CA GLN A 161 15.91 5.68 4.34
C GLN A 161 15.96 7.11 3.77
N ALA A 162 17.08 7.52 3.19
CA ALA A 162 17.22 8.82 2.53
C ALA A 162 16.22 8.97 1.38
N ALA A 163 15.97 7.91 0.59
CA ALA A 163 14.98 7.91 -0.48
C ALA A 163 13.52 8.11 0.03
N LYS A 164 13.26 7.85 1.32
CA LYS A 164 11.94 7.99 1.97
C LYS A 164 11.78 9.32 2.73
N ALA A 165 12.82 10.16 2.79
CA ALA A 165 12.82 11.36 3.64
C ALA A 165 11.64 12.29 3.34
N GLU A 166 11.46 12.68 2.06
CA GLU A 166 10.35 13.55 1.65
C GLU A 166 8.98 12.94 1.98
N TYR A 167 8.83 11.62 1.83
CA TYR A 167 7.59 10.93 2.20
C TYR A 167 7.31 11.11 3.70
N TYR A 168 8.28 10.90 4.58
CA TYR A 168 8.06 10.99 6.02
C TYR A 168 7.83 12.42 6.49
N GLU A 169 8.47 13.42 5.88
CA GLU A 169 8.19 14.83 6.14
C GLU A 169 6.71 15.15 5.85
N LEU A 170 6.23 14.81 4.64
CA LEU A 170 4.83 15.00 4.25
C LEU A 170 3.86 14.17 5.10
N PHE A 171 4.22 12.93 5.43
CA PHE A 171 3.38 12.05 6.23
C PHE A 171 3.19 12.57 7.65
N ASN A 172 4.26 13.09 8.26
CA ASN A 172 4.20 13.68 9.59
C ASN A 172 3.41 15.00 9.57
N GLU A 173 3.64 15.88 8.59
CA GLU A 173 2.88 17.12 8.43
C GLU A 173 1.37 16.86 8.30
N LEU A 174 0.98 15.88 7.49
CA LEU A 174 -0.42 15.49 7.36
C LEU A 174 -0.98 14.98 8.71
N GLY A 175 -0.21 14.18 9.44
CA GLY A 175 -0.60 13.70 10.77
C GLY A 175 -0.86 14.83 11.77
N GLU A 176 0.01 15.84 11.79
CA GLU A 176 -0.15 17.04 12.63
C GLU A 176 -1.41 17.82 12.25
N LYS A 177 -1.64 18.07 10.96
CA LYS A 177 -2.86 18.74 10.48
C LYS A 177 -4.12 17.97 10.83
N LEU A 178 -4.12 16.64 10.69
CA LEU A 178 -5.26 15.81 11.05
C LEU A 178 -5.56 15.81 12.57
N LEU A 179 -4.52 15.93 13.39
CA LEU A 179 -4.66 16.14 14.84
C LEU A 179 -5.29 17.50 15.13
N GLU A 180 -4.82 18.58 14.49
CA GLU A 180 -5.37 19.94 14.64
C GLU A 180 -6.84 20.04 14.20
N LYS A 181 -7.21 19.36 13.11
CA LYS A 181 -8.60 19.30 12.61
C LYS A 181 -9.50 18.38 13.45
N GLY A 182 -8.97 17.72 14.48
CA GLY A 182 -9.73 16.83 15.36
C GLY A 182 -10.12 15.48 14.76
N ALA A 183 -9.62 15.16 13.56
CA ALA A 183 -9.85 13.88 12.89
C ALA A 183 -8.97 12.75 13.43
N MET A 184 -7.85 13.09 14.04
CA MET A 184 -6.98 12.18 14.79
C MET A 184 -6.85 12.61 16.24
N ARG A 185 -6.41 11.68 17.08
CA ARG A 185 -6.08 11.89 18.50
C ARG A 185 -4.81 11.14 18.87
N LEU A 186 -4.13 11.61 19.90
CA LEU A 186 -3.05 10.87 20.55
C LEU A 186 -3.63 9.88 21.57
N THR A 187 -3.19 8.63 21.52
CA THR A 187 -3.46 7.65 22.58
C THR A 187 -2.59 7.93 23.80
N THR A 188 -2.90 7.25 24.91
CA THR A 188 -2.08 7.30 26.13
C THR A 188 -0.65 6.79 25.92
N THR A 189 -0.40 6.00 24.87
CA THR A 189 0.93 5.51 24.49
C THR A 189 1.63 6.41 23.48
N GLY A 190 1.03 7.55 23.10
CA GLY A 190 1.58 8.50 22.13
C GLY A 190 1.34 8.12 20.67
N SER A 191 0.51 7.10 20.39
CA SER A 191 0.18 6.70 19.02
C SER A 191 -0.90 7.62 18.43
N LEU A 192 -0.76 8.01 17.17
CA LEU A 192 -1.81 8.74 16.45
C LEU A 192 -2.85 7.75 15.88
N GLU A 193 -4.10 7.92 16.29
CA GLU A 193 -5.25 7.13 15.83
C GLU A 193 -6.38 8.02 15.33
N PRO A 194 -7.24 7.55 14.39
CA PRO A 194 -8.51 8.17 14.10
C PRO A 194 -9.31 8.51 15.36
N ASN A 195 -9.92 9.69 15.41
CA ASN A 195 -10.71 10.14 16.55
C ASN A 195 -12.16 9.62 16.44
N PRO A 196 -12.56 8.61 17.23
CA PRO A 196 -13.88 7.99 17.11
C PRO A 196 -15.00 8.98 17.44
N ASN A 197 -16.09 8.93 16.67
CA ASN A 197 -17.29 9.76 16.75
C ASN A 197 -17.08 11.25 16.44
N ALA A 198 -15.88 11.68 16.06
CA ALA A 198 -15.66 13.03 15.55
C ALA A 198 -16.38 13.19 14.20
N THR A 199 -17.12 14.29 14.07
CA THR A 199 -17.74 14.69 12.80
C THR A 199 -16.91 15.80 12.18
N VAL A 200 -16.40 15.56 10.98
CA VAL A 200 -15.46 16.44 10.28
C VAL A 200 -15.94 16.67 8.83
N PRO A 201 -15.52 17.76 8.17
CA PRO A 201 -15.77 17.94 6.74
C PRO A 201 -15.23 16.77 5.91
N ILE A 202 -15.88 16.44 4.80
CA ILE A 202 -15.53 15.27 3.99
C ILE A 202 -14.06 15.25 3.54
N ASP A 203 -13.50 16.41 3.19
CA ASP A 203 -12.09 16.50 2.80
C ASP A 203 -11.14 16.17 3.96
N VAL A 204 -11.52 16.49 5.20
CA VAL A 204 -10.75 16.07 6.37
C VAL A 204 -10.81 14.55 6.55
N ALA A 205 -11.98 13.94 6.36
CA ALA A 205 -12.12 12.48 6.41
C ALA A 205 -11.39 11.78 5.25
N GLY A 206 -11.39 12.37 4.06
CA GLY A 206 -10.63 11.91 2.89
C GLY A 206 -9.12 11.97 3.09
N ALA A 207 -8.63 13.07 3.68
CA ALA A 207 -7.23 13.22 4.07
C ALA A 207 -6.83 12.17 5.13
N LEU A 208 -7.70 11.92 6.12
CA LEU A 208 -7.51 10.84 7.10
C LEU A 208 -7.47 9.48 6.42
N PHE A 209 -8.36 9.21 5.45
CA PHE A 209 -8.36 7.97 4.70
C PHE A 209 -7.04 7.75 3.95
N ASN A 210 -6.54 8.78 3.26
CA ASN A 210 -5.22 8.73 2.59
C ASN A 210 -4.07 8.48 3.56
N TYR A 211 -4.06 9.15 4.72
CA TYR A 211 -3.08 8.89 5.78
C TYR A 211 -3.12 7.43 6.21
N ARG A 212 -4.32 6.86 6.43
CA ARG A 212 -4.49 5.46 6.87
C ARG A 212 -4.17 4.44 5.77
N LEU A 213 -4.41 4.79 4.51
CA LEU A 213 -3.99 4.01 3.34
C LEU A 213 -2.47 3.85 3.31
N LEU A 214 -1.75 4.96 3.44
CA LEU A 214 -0.30 4.98 3.40
C LEU A 214 0.34 4.46 4.70
N TYR A 215 -0.33 4.63 5.85
CA TYR A 215 0.05 3.97 7.09
C TYR A 215 -0.02 2.44 6.96
N GLY A 216 -1.14 1.93 6.43
CA GLY A 216 -1.37 0.49 6.25
C GLY A 216 -0.41 -0.18 5.27
N ASP A 217 0.22 0.61 4.39
CA ASP A 217 1.14 0.15 3.36
C ASP A 217 2.50 -0.25 3.95
N HIS A 218 2.94 0.46 4.99
CA HIS A 218 4.20 0.24 5.72
C HIS A 218 5.50 0.30 4.89
N SER A 219 5.45 0.62 3.59
CA SER A 219 6.66 0.76 2.76
C SER A 219 7.36 2.12 2.94
N GLY A 220 6.68 3.07 3.58
CA GLY A 220 7.08 4.49 3.63
C GLY A 220 7.14 5.10 2.23
N GLY A 221 6.13 4.78 1.41
CA GLY A 221 5.97 5.29 0.05
C GLY A 221 6.73 4.54 -1.04
N ILE A 222 7.63 3.60 -0.71
CA ILE A 222 8.45 2.89 -1.70
C ILE A 222 7.61 2.13 -2.72
N HIS A 223 6.47 1.56 -2.35
CA HIS A 223 5.63 0.82 -3.29
C HIS A 223 5.22 1.66 -4.52
N ASN A 224 4.93 2.95 -4.32
CA ASN A 224 4.69 3.89 -5.40
C ASN A 224 4.98 5.34 -4.92
N PRO A 225 6.24 5.81 -5.00
CA PRO A 225 6.64 7.08 -4.40
C PRO A 225 5.93 8.29 -5.02
N ALA A 226 5.65 8.26 -6.32
CA ALA A 226 4.95 9.35 -6.98
C ALA A 226 3.48 9.43 -6.52
N TYR A 227 2.79 8.29 -6.47
CA TYR A 227 1.41 8.21 -6.00
C TYR A 227 1.28 8.60 -4.51
N ALA A 228 2.11 8.01 -3.64
CA ALA A 228 2.08 8.28 -2.21
C ALA A 228 2.32 9.76 -1.89
N LYS A 229 3.33 10.37 -2.52
CA LYS A 229 3.60 11.80 -2.32
C LYS A 229 2.49 12.69 -2.88
N ALA A 230 1.89 12.33 -4.01
CA ALA A 230 0.78 13.11 -4.57
C ALA A 230 -0.46 13.07 -3.67
N LEU A 231 -0.80 11.90 -3.08
CA LEU A 231 -1.87 11.82 -2.08
C LEU A 231 -1.56 12.68 -0.84
N LEU A 232 -0.34 12.64 -0.33
CA LEU A 232 0.04 13.45 0.84
C LEU A 232 -0.05 14.95 0.55
N LYS A 233 0.55 15.41 -0.56
CA LYS A 233 0.53 16.83 -0.97
C LYS A 233 -0.88 17.35 -1.16
N ASN A 234 -1.73 16.61 -1.86
CA ASN A 234 -3.12 17.01 -2.08
C ASN A 234 -3.94 16.99 -0.78
N SER A 235 -3.68 16.03 0.11
CA SER A 235 -4.33 15.98 1.42
C SER A 235 -3.92 17.17 2.29
N ILE A 236 -2.63 17.53 2.31
CA ILE A 236 -2.12 18.70 3.02
C ILE A 236 -2.73 19.99 2.48
N GLU A 237 -2.76 20.15 1.16
CA GLU A 237 -3.36 21.30 0.48
C GLU A 237 -4.83 21.47 0.86
N ALA A 238 -5.61 20.38 0.89
CA ALA A 238 -7.02 20.42 1.25
C ALA A 238 -7.29 20.77 2.73
N LEU A 239 -6.28 20.71 3.60
CA LEU A 239 -6.40 21.04 5.03
C LEU A 239 -5.93 22.46 5.38
N ASN A 240 -5.34 23.19 4.44
CA ASN A 240 -4.93 24.59 4.61
C ASN A 240 -6.12 25.53 4.40
#